data_AF-A0A2D9C5V4-F1
#
_entry.id   AF-A0A2D9C5V4-F1
#
_cell.length_a   1.000
_cell.length_b   1.000
_cell.length_c   1.000
_cell.angle_alpha   90.00
_cell.angle_beta   90.00
_cell.angle_gamma   90.00
#
_symmetry.space_group_name_H-M   'P 1'
#
loop_
_entity.id
_entity.type
_entity.pdbx_description
1 polymer ?
#
loop_
_entity_poly.entity_id
_entity_poly.type
_entity_poly.pdbx_seq_one_letter_code
_entity_poly.pdbx_strand_id
1 'polypeptide(L)'
;MTYQIKDNEVAFVLKPLEYDKDGNWTGDLSTAIALHPDNTLSKVDLAQMINLVTLLGAFLEVSQYDDYVYDTVEAERNRLIDLDMSDESDIYEEVEGTGGKVVRLTAFTKTQGNA
;
A
#
# COMPACT_ATOMS: atom_id res chain seq x y z
N MET A 1 2.59 -7.07 -15.64
CA MET A 1 4.03 -7.48 -15.52
C MET A 1 4.41 -7.53 -14.05
N THR A 2 5.33 -8.42 -13.65
CA THR A 2 5.84 -8.50 -12.27
C THR A 2 6.76 -7.32 -11.99
N TYR A 3 6.47 -6.52 -10.96
CA TYR A 3 7.38 -5.48 -10.49
C TYR A 3 8.62 -6.12 -9.88
N GLN A 4 9.80 -5.70 -10.31
CA GLN A 4 11.07 -6.08 -9.69
C GLN A 4 11.58 -4.91 -8.85
N ILE A 5 11.86 -5.19 -7.58
CA ILE A 5 12.46 -4.24 -6.65
C ILE A 5 13.81 -3.84 -7.22
N LYS A 6 14.05 -2.54 -7.36
CA LYS A 6 15.31 -2.01 -7.89
C LYS A 6 16.32 -1.78 -6.77
N ASP A 7 17.56 -1.48 -7.16
CA ASP A 7 18.60 -1.09 -6.22
C ASP A 7 18.13 0.04 -5.30
N ASN A 8 18.41 -0.12 -4.00
CA ASN A 8 18.07 0.82 -2.94
C ASN A 8 16.56 1.07 -2.72
N GLU A 9 15.71 0.20 -3.25
CA GLU A 9 14.28 0.19 -2.93
C GLU A 9 13.97 -0.78 -1.78
N VAL A 10 13.02 -0.37 -0.94
CA VAL A 10 12.43 -1.21 0.09
C VAL A 10 10.95 -1.35 -0.25
N ALA A 11 10.51 -2.59 -0.46
CA ALA A 11 9.11 -2.89 -0.72
C ALA A 11 8.42 -3.34 0.56
N PHE A 12 7.26 -2.74 0.85
CA PHE A 12 6.32 -3.25 1.83
C PHE A 12 5.32 -4.14 1.11
N VAL A 13 5.30 -5.42 1.44
CA VAL A 13 4.51 -6.44 0.77
C VAL A 13 3.31 -6.78 1.63
N LEU A 14 2.11 -6.65 1.04
CA LEU A 14 0.86 -7.10 1.64
C LEU A 14 0.43 -8.41 0.96
N LYS A 15 0.08 -9.42 1.76
CA LYS A 15 -0.40 -10.70 1.27
C LYS A 15 -1.65 -11.14 2.04
N PRO A 16 -2.76 -11.47 1.36
CA PRO A 16 -3.90 -12.12 2.00
C PRO A 16 -3.49 -13.43 2.70
N LEU A 17 -3.89 -13.60 3.96
CA LEU A 17 -3.60 -14.80 4.74
C LEU A 17 -4.71 -15.84 4.63
N GLU A 18 -5.95 -15.44 4.88
CA GLU A 18 -7.07 -16.36 5.01
C GLU A 18 -8.20 -16.02 4.04
N TYR A 19 -8.88 -17.06 3.57
CA TYR A 19 -10.05 -16.94 2.71
C TYR A 19 -11.19 -17.74 3.34
N ASP A 20 -12.40 -17.23 3.22
CA ASP A 20 -13.60 -17.93 3.68
C ASP A 20 -13.94 -19.13 2.78
N LYS A 21 -15.01 -19.83 3.12
CA LYS A 21 -15.46 -21.03 2.39
C LYS A 21 -15.94 -20.74 0.97
N ASP A 22 -16.32 -19.50 0.70
CA ASP A 22 -16.79 -19.03 -0.59
C ASP A 22 -15.63 -18.47 -1.44
N GLY A 23 -14.41 -18.46 -0.89
CA GLY A 23 -13.20 -17.98 -1.54
C GLY A 23 -13.00 -16.47 -1.44
N ASN A 24 -13.75 -15.77 -0.59
CA ASN A 24 -13.54 -14.34 -0.35
C ASN A 24 -12.44 -14.14 0.68
N TRP A 25 -11.62 -13.12 0.47
CA TRP A 25 -10.60 -12.74 1.44
C TRP A 25 -11.27 -12.29 2.75
N THR A 26 -10.81 -12.80 3.90
CA THR A 26 -11.38 -12.48 5.22
C THR A 26 -11.02 -11.08 5.71
N GLY A 27 -10.05 -10.42 5.07
CA GLY A 27 -9.42 -9.19 5.56
C GLY A 27 -8.10 -9.44 6.30
N ASP A 28 -7.78 -10.70 6.65
CA ASP A 28 -6.53 -11.03 7.33
C ASP A 28 -5.33 -10.91 6.38
N LEU A 29 -4.32 -10.16 6.81
CA LEU A 29 -3.16 -9.82 6.01
C LEU A 29 -1.85 -10.18 6.72
N SER A 30 -0.93 -10.70 5.93
CA SER A 30 0.48 -10.82 6.28
C SER A 30 1.24 -9.68 5.63
N THR A 31 2.13 -9.09 6.41
CA THR A 31 3.04 -8.05 5.95
C THR A 31 4.46 -8.61 5.87
N ALA A 32 5.22 -8.17 4.87
CA ALA A 32 6.63 -8.51 4.73
C ALA A 32 7.42 -7.33 4.17
N ILE A 33 8.72 -7.35 4.39
CA ILE A 33 9.66 -6.37 3.83
C ILE A 33 10.55 -7.10 2.83
N ALA A 34 10.67 -6.55 1.63
CA ALA A 34 11.56 -7.06 0.62
C ALA A 34 12.58 -5.99 0.21
N LEU A 35 13.81 -6.43 -0.02
CA LEU A 35 14.97 -5.61 -0.35
C LEU A 35 15.64 -6.19 -1.59
N HIS A 36 16.19 -5.34 -2.44
CA HIS A 36 17.08 -5.83 -3.49
C HIS A 36 18.37 -6.42 -2.86
N PRO A 37 18.82 -7.61 -3.28
CA PRO A 37 20.01 -8.26 -2.71
C PRO A 37 21.28 -7.41 -2.85
N ASP A 38 21.37 -6.61 -3.92
CA ASP A 38 22.51 -5.74 -4.22
C ASP A 38 22.31 -4.30 -3.71
N ASN A 39 21.52 -4.13 -2.64
CA ASN A 39 21.33 -2.83 -2.00
C ASN A 39 22.67 -2.17 -1.59
N THR A 40 22.86 -0.92 -2.01
CA THR A 40 24.05 -0.10 -1.74
C THR A 40 23.85 0.95 -0.65
N LEU A 41 22.65 1.05 -0.06
CA LEU A 41 22.37 1.98 1.04
C LEU A 41 23.29 1.74 2.23
N SER A 42 23.62 2.82 2.93
CA SER A 42 24.33 2.72 4.20
C SER A 42 23.47 1.95 5.22
N LYS A 43 24.12 1.34 6.20
CA LYS A 43 23.40 0.63 7.29
C LYS A 43 22.44 1.55 8.04
N VAL A 44 22.77 2.83 8.16
CA VAL A 44 21.94 3.82 8.85
C VAL A 44 20.68 4.11 8.03
N ASP A 45 20.84 4.38 6.74
CA ASP A 45 19.71 4.68 5.85
C ASP A 45 18.77 3.48 5.71
N LEU A 46 19.33 2.28 5.55
CA LEU A 46 18.55 1.05 5.49
C LEU A 46 17.75 0.82 6.79
N ALA A 47 18.38 1.05 7.95
CA ALA A 47 17.69 0.92 9.23
C ALA A 47 16.54 1.91 9.37
N GLN A 48 16.72 3.15 8.89
CA GLN A 48 15.65 4.16 8.86
C GLN A 48 14.49 3.74 7.95
N MET A 49 14.78 3.23 6.76
CA MET A 49 13.74 2.75 5.84
C MET A 49 12.96 1.57 6.43
N ILE A 50 13.66 0.58 7.00
CA ILE A 50 13.01 -0.54 7.70
C ILE A 50 12.16 -0.05 8.87
N ASN A 51 12.64 0.94 9.64
CA ASN A 51 11.87 1.53 10.72
C ASN A 51 10.56 2.18 10.22
N LEU A 52 10.60 2.93 9.12
CA LEU A 52 9.40 3.51 8.53
C LEU A 52 8.41 2.43 8.06
N VAL A 53 8.92 1.38 7.41
CA VAL A 53 8.08 0.29 6.91
C VAL A 53 7.45 -0.52 8.05
N THR A 54 8.19 -0.76 9.12
CA THR A 54 7.65 -1.44 10.32
C THR A 54 6.62 -0.58 11.05
N LEU A 55 6.78 0.75 11.07
CA LEU A 55 5.75 1.68 11.57
C LEU A 55 4.46 1.60 10.74
N LEU A 56 4.55 1.47 9.41
CA LEU A 56 3.37 1.25 8.56
C LEU A 56 2.67 -0.09 8.91
N GLY A 57 3.44 -1.15 9.15
CA GLY A 57 2.89 -2.43 9.60
C GLY A 57 2.16 -2.33 10.94
N ALA A 58 2.78 -1.68 11.93
CA ALA A 58 2.16 -1.44 13.24
C ALA A 58 0.92 -0.56 13.13
N PHE A 59 0.93 0.44 12.26
CA PHE A 59 -0.25 1.26 11.99
C PHE A 59 -1.43 0.42 11.46
N LEU A 60 -1.18 -0.47 10.50
CA LEU A 60 -2.24 -1.34 9.96
C LEU A 60 -2.86 -2.23 11.05
N GLU A 61 -2.05 -2.73 11.97
CA GLU A 61 -2.53 -3.51 13.11
C GLU A 61 -3.40 -2.66 14.05
N VAL A 62 -2.93 -1.47 14.44
CA VAL A 62 -3.68 -0.54 15.31
C VAL A 62 -5.00 -0.12 14.67
N SER A 63 -4.99 0.19 13.38
CA SER A 63 -6.17 0.65 12.64
C SER A 63 -7.31 -0.38 12.57
N GLN A 64 -7.04 -1.65 12.85
CA GLN A 64 -8.07 -2.69 12.86
C GLN A 64 -8.97 -2.64 14.11
N TYR A 65 -8.50 -2.00 15.20
CA TYR A 65 -9.25 -1.93 16.46
C TYR A 65 -9.39 -0.52 17.03
N ASP A 66 -8.71 0.49 16.47
CA ASP A 66 -8.84 1.88 16.84
C ASP A 66 -9.42 2.70 15.67
N ASP A 67 -10.74 2.93 15.75
CA ASP A 67 -11.51 3.67 14.74
C ASP A 67 -10.99 5.11 14.58
N TYR A 68 -10.54 5.77 15.65
CA TYR A 68 -10.05 7.15 15.58
C TYR A 68 -8.77 7.23 14.76
N VAL A 69 -7.86 6.28 14.94
CA VAL A 69 -6.62 6.17 14.16
C VAL A 69 -6.94 5.88 12.71
N TYR A 70 -7.86 4.94 12.43
CA TYR A 70 -8.29 4.64 11.07
C TYR A 70 -8.88 5.88 10.38
N ASP A 71 -9.88 6.52 11.00
CA ASP A 71 -10.60 7.66 10.45
C ASP A 71 -9.66 8.84 10.16
N THR A 72 -8.72 9.11 11.07
CA THR A 72 -7.75 10.20 10.93
C THR A 72 -6.85 9.97 9.71
N VAL A 73 -6.35 8.75 9.52
CA VAL A 73 -5.44 8.43 8.41
C VAL A 73 -6.19 8.29 7.09
N GLU A 74 -7.41 7.77 7.10
CA GLU A 74 -8.30 7.76 5.94
C GLU A 74 -8.61 9.18 5.46
N ALA A 75 -8.93 10.10 6.38
CA ALA A 75 -9.18 11.49 6.03
C ALA A 75 -7.96 12.16 5.40
N GLU A 76 -6.75 11.93 5.94
CA GLU A 76 -5.53 12.47 5.37
C GLU A 76 -5.18 11.84 4.01
N ARG A 77 -5.36 10.52 3.86
CA ARG A 77 -5.21 9.83 2.57
C ARG A 77 -6.14 10.45 1.52
N ASN A 78 -7.42 10.65 1.85
CA ASN A 78 -8.40 11.26 0.95
C ASN A 78 -8.00 12.69 0.58
N ARG A 79 -7.55 13.49 1.55
CA ARG A 79 -7.05 14.85 1.30
C ARG A 79 -5.87 14.86 0.32
N LEU A 80 -4.93 13.93 0.46
CA LEU A 80 -3.77 13.79 -0.44
C LEU A 80 -4.19 13.36 -1.85
N ILE A 81 -5.13 12.42 -1.96
CA ILE A 81 -5.72 12.00 -3.23
C ILE A 81 -6.39 13.17 -3.93
N ASP A 82 -7.24 13.92 -3.22
CA ASP A 82 -8.00 15.03 -3.77
C ASP A 82 -7.08 16.18 -4.25
N LEU A 83 -5.97 16.42 -3.55
CA LEU A 83 -4.94 17.38 -3.96
C LEU A 83 -4.31 16.97 -5.30
N ASP A 84 -3.92 15.70 -5.42
CA ASP A 84 -3.28 15.14 -6.61
C ASP A 84 -4.24 15.12 -7.83
N MET A 85 -5.52 14.80 -7.59
CA MET A 85 -6.57 14.82 -8.62
C MET A 85 -6.96 16.22 -9.10
N SER A 86 -6.67 17.27 -8.31
CA SER A 86 -6.93 18.65 -8.72
C SER A 86 -5.87 19.23 -9.67
N ASP A 87 -4.70 18.57 -9.75
CA ASP A 87 -3.54 19.01 -10.55
C ASP A 87 -3.34 18.19 -11.86
N GLU A 88 -3.93 17.00 -12.03
CA GLU A 88 -3.84 16.19 -13.26
C GLU A 88 -5.20 15.98 -13.96
N SER A 89 -5.36 16.58 -15.14
CA SER A 89 -6.44 16.27 -16.07
C SER A 89 -6.07 15.06 -16.94
N ASP A 90 -7.03 14.13 -17.06
CA ASP A 90 -7.15 13.09 -18.09
C ASP A 90 -6.22 11.85 -18.06
N ILE A 91 -6.32 10.94 -17.08
CA ILE A 91 -6.18 9.47 -17.32
C ILE A 91 -6.41 8.61 -16.06
N TYR A 92 -7.63 8.11 -15.79
CA TYR A 92 -7.81 6.94 -14.89
C TYR A 92 -9.05 6.12 -15.29
N GLU A 93 -8.88 4.82 -15.58
CA GLU A 93 -9.96 3.84 -15.72
C GLU A 93 -10.44 3.39 -14.33
N GLU A 94 -11.74 3.54 -14.09
CA GLU A 94 -12.39 3.11 -12.85
C GLU A 94 -12.56 1.58 -12.84
N VAL A 95 -12.11 0.89 -11.78
CA VAL A 95 -12.45 -0.51 -11.51
C VAL A 95 -13.23 -0.62 -10.21
N GLU A 96 -14.47 -1.12 -10.30
CA GLU A 96 -15.35 -1.38 -9.16
C GLU A 96 -14.90 -2.61 -8.37
N GLY A 97 -14.70 -2.45 -7.06
CA GLY A 97 -14.56 -3.55 -6.11
C GLY A 97 -15.92 -4.13 -5.70
N THR A 98 -15.94 -5.42 -5.36
CA THR A 98 -17.14 -6.14 -4.90
C THR A 98 -17.70 -5.49 -3.64
N GLY A 99 -18.86 -4.84 -3.75
CA GLY A 99 -19.51 -4.09 -2.66
C GLY A 99 -19.83 -2.62 -2.97
N GLY A 100 -19.61 -2.15 -4.21
CA GLY A 100 -19.99 -0.78 -4.62
C GLY A 100 -19.13 0.32 -4.00
N LYS A 101 -17.95 -0.03 -3.50
CA LYS A 101 -16.96 0.93 -3.01
C LYS A 101 -15.82 1.04 -4.03
N VAL A 102 -15.74 2.21 -4.67
CA VAL A 102 -14.67 2.58 -5.59
C VAL A 102 -13.44 2.94 -4.76
N VAL A 103 -12.35 2.18 -4.92
CA VAL A 103 -11.07 2.45 -4.24
C VAL A 103 -10.22 3.32 -5.16
N ARG A 104 -9.88 4.53 -4.73
CA ARG A 104 -8.93 5.40 -5.44
C ARG A 104 -7.56 5.35 -4.75
N LEU A 105 -6.56 4.82 -5.45
CA LEU A 105 -5.14 4.81 -5.08
C LEU A 105 -4.44 5.90 -5.91
N THR A 106 -3.92 6.99 -5.32
CA THR A 106 -3.15 8.00 -6.08
C THR A 106 -1.64 7.72 -6.04
N ALA A 107 -0.96 8.00 -7.16
CA ALA A 107 0.48 8.13 -7.41
C ALA A 107 1.50 7.06 -6.94
N PHE A 108 1.20 6.18 -5.97
CA PHE A 108 2.22 5.41 -5.24
C PHE A 108 2.43 3.97 -5.69
N THR A 109 1.70 3.49 -6.70
CA THR A 109 2.04 2.22 -7.36
C THR A 109 1.65 2.28 -8.83
N LYS A 110 2.63 2.50 -9.72
CA LYS A 110 2.44 2.16 -11.13
C LYS A 110 2.34 0.65 -11.25
N THR A 111 1.14 0.09 -11.13
CA THR A 111 0.89 -1.27 -11.60
C THR A 111 0.99 -1.24 -13.12
N GLN A 112 1.95 -1.98 -13.67
CA GLN A 112 2.12 -2.07 -15.12
C GLN A 112 0.98 -2.90 -15.72
N GLY A 113 -0.02 -2.21 -16.27
CA GLY A 113 -0.99 -2.75 -17.21
C GLY A 113 -0.72 -2.22 -18.61
N ASN A 114 -0.33 -3.11 -19.51
CA ASN A 114 -0.43 -2.92 -20.95
C ASN A 114 -0.86 -4.28 -21.51
N ALA A 115 -2.16 -4.42 -21.77
CA ALA A 115 -2.82 -5.32 -22.73
C ALA A 115 -4.33 -5.13 -22.61
#